data_AF-A0A661D0E2-F1
#
_entry.id   AF-A0A661D0E2-F1
#
_cell.length_a   1.000
_cell.length_b   1.000
_cell.length_c   1.000
_cell.angle_alpha   90.00
_cell.angle_beta   90.00
_cell.angle_gamma   90.00
#
_symmetry.space_group_name_H-M   'P 1'
#
loop_
_entity.id
_entity.type
_entity.pdbx_description
1 polymer ?
#
loop_
_entity_poly.entity_id
_entity_poly.type
_entity_poly.pdbx_seq_one_letter_code
_entity_poly.pdbx_strand_id
1 'polypeptide(L)'
;MSIKTIGIKYSEVNPLLLNNPQMVDPLNRYKKEASKITKKRNKTDDDHAELRTLEVEAKLYWDSDLGVYVPSSWVSSSIAQVAFKLEKISKADIRGSVFTTENKIKLNYQGSELVKAPADIIKNSDFHILMNLKQGQVRVAKAFPIFKGWSFETEIEYDDSIIDPDSLERLIKHAAKYVGMGDFRPTYGRCTAEVTHV
;
A
#
# COMPACT_ATOMS: atom_id res chain seq x y z
N MET A 1 2.58 -3.38 -32.38
CA MET A 1 3.52 -2.65 -31.52
C MET A 1 2.98 -1.26 -31.36
N SER A 2 1.99 -1.13 -30.50
CA SER A 2 1.53 0.14 -29.99
C SER A 2 1.50 0.04 -28.48
N ILE A 3 2.06 1.04 -27.80
CA ILE A 3 1.69 1.26 -26.42
C ILE A 3 0.19 1.57 -26.40
N LYS A 4 -0.53 0.89 -25.54
CA LYS A 4 -1.97 1.05 -25.30
C LYS A 4 -2.21 1.33 -23.83
N THR A 5 -3.34 1.92 -23.51
CA THR A 5 -3.70 2.31 -22.14
C THR A 5 -4.97 1.61 -21.71
N ILE A 6 -5.01 1.17 -20.45
CA ILE A 6 -6.23 0.72 -19.79
C ILE A 6 -6.37 1.39 -18.42
N GLY A 7 -7.61 1.71 -18.06
CA GLY A 7 -7.96 2.18 -16.73
C GLY A 7 -8.25 1.00 -15.80
N ILE A 8 -7.84 1.11 -14.54
CA ILE A 8 -8.09 0.10 -13.52
C ILE A 8 -8.65 0.75 -12.26
N LYS A 9 -9.75 0.18 -11.75
CA LYS A 9 -10.31 0.52 -10.44
C LYS A 9 -10.15 -0.66 -9.48
N TYR A 10 -9.44 -0.45 -8.38
CA TYR A 10 -9.35 -1.40 -7.28
C TYR A 10 -10.35 -1.04 -6.17
N SER A 11 -11.12 -2.02 -5.70
CA SER A 11 -12.12 -1.84 -4.65
C SER A 11 -11.96 -2.85 -3.52
N GLU A 12 -12.22 -2.40 -2.28
CA GLU A 12 -12.04 -3.20 -1.07
C GLU A 12 -12.80 -4.55 -1.07
N VAL A 13 -12.12 -5.58 -0.55
CA VAL A 13 -12.75 -6.79 0.04
C VAL A 13 -12.50 -6.86 1.55
N ASN A 14 -11.34 -6.39 2.01
CA ASN A 14 -11.03 -6.19 3.43
C ASN A 14 -10.12 -4.96 3.63
N PRO A 15 -9.98 -4.46 4.87
CA PRO A 15 -9.32 -3.18 5.11
C PRO A 15 -7.87 -3.15 4.61
N LEU A 16 -7.42 -1.97 4.19
CA LEU A 16 -6.06 -1.75 3.69
C LEU A 16 -5.15 -1.31 4.82
N LEU A 17 -4.04 -2.02 5.00
CA LEU A 17 -2.94 -1.61 5.88
C LEU A 17 -1.83 -0.94 5.07
N LEU A 18 -1.43 0.26 5.49
CA LEU A 18 -0.22 0.89 4.95
C LEU A 18 0.99 0.62 5.85
N ASN A 19 2.14 0.43 5.22
CA ASN A 19 3.41 0.22 5.92
C ASN A 19 4.57 0.83 5.11
N ASN A 20 4.65 2.16 5.07
CA ASN A 20 5.76 2.86 4.45
C ASN A 20 7.09 2.49 5.15
N PRO A 21 8.09 1.93 4.45
CA PRO A 21 9.30 1.40 5.06
C PRO A 21 10.35 2.48 5.40
N GLN A 22 9.98 3.77 5.47
CA GLN A 22 10.94 4.87 5.68
C GLN A 22 11.77 4.78 6.97
N MET A 23 11.30 4.03 7.99
CA MET A 23 12.07 3.80 9.22
C MET A 23 13.22 2.80 9.05
N VAL A 24 13.37 2.18 7.88
CA VAL A 24 14.56 1.39 7.51
C VAL A 24 15.78 2.29 7.40
N ASP A 25 15.61 3.54 6.96
CA ASP A 25 16.69 4.53 6.94
C ASP A 25 17.02 4.99 8.37
N PRO A 26 18.25 4.74 8.88
CA PRO A 26 18.67 5.21 10.20
C PRO A 26 18.69 6.74 10.33
N LEU A 27 18.73 7.48 9.22
CA LEU A 27 18.76 8.94 9.21
C LEU A 27 17.36 9.58 9.22
N ASN A 28 16.31 8.79 8.95
CA ASN A 28 14.93 9.26 8.93
C ASN A 28 14.47 9.82 10.30
N ARG A 29 13.66 10.88 10.28
CA ARG A 29 13.19 11.56 11.51
C ARG A 29 12.47 10.61 12.47
N TYR A 30 11.56 9.78 11.96
CA TYR A 30 10.77 8.88 12.79
C TYR A 30 11.65 7.83 13.44
N LYS A 31 12.67 7.34 12.72
CA LYS A 31 13.62 6.37 13.26
C LYS A 31 14.44 6.97 14.41
N LYS A 32 14.90 8.22 14.26
CA LYS A 32 15.63 8.94 15.32
C LYS A 32 14.76 9.19 16.54
N GLU A 33 13.56 9.73 16.38
CA GLU A 33 12.64 10.02 17.48
C GLU A 33 12.19 8.74 18.19
N ALA A 34 11.75 7.72 17.45
CA ALA A 34 11.39 6.44 18.04
C ALA A 34 12.56 5.80 18.80
N SER A 35 13.80 5.97 18.32
CA SER A 35 14.98 5.47 19.04
C SER A 35 15.19 6.12 20.40
N LYS A 36 14.81 7.40 20.59
CA LYS A 36 14.91 8.08 21.89
C LYS A 36 14.01 7.40 22.92
N ILE A 37 12.84 6.96 22.49
CA ILE A 37 11.87 6.24 23.32
C ILE A 37 12.30 4.78 23.53
N THR A 38 12.62 4.05 22.45
CA THR A 38 12.88 2.60 22.53
C THR A 38 14.11 2.28 23.38
N LYS A 39 15.10 3.18 23.45
CA LYS A 39 16.31 3.05 24.27
C LYS A 39 16.09 3.29 25.76
N LYS A 40 14.96 3.89 26.18
CA LYS A 40 14.62 4.05 27.60
C LYS A 40 14.50 2.68 28.27
N ARG A 41 15.16 2.50 29.42
CA ARG A 41 15.11 1.26 30.21
C ARG A 41 13.70 1.02 30.78
N ASN A 42 13.12 2.07 31.37
CA ASN A 42 11.75 2.08 31.87
C ASN A 42 10.95 3.06 31.01
N LYS A 43 9.88 2.57 30.39
CA LYS A 43 8.99 3.37 29.54
C LYS A 43 7.71 3.66 30.31
N THR A 44 7.20 4.87 30.20
CA THR A 44 5.88 5.25 30.73
C THR A 44 4.78 4.88 29.74
N ASP A 45 3.52 5.00 30.16
CA ASP A 45 2.39 4.85 29.24
C ASP A 45 2.42 5.93 28.13
N ASP A 46 2.86 7.15 28.47
CA ASP A 46 3.06 8.24 27.50
C ASP A 46 4.13 7.89 26.47
N ASP A 47 5.25 7.26 26.89
CA ASP A 47 6.26 6.77 25.96
C ASP A 47 5.67 5.77 24.95
N HIS A 48 4.79 4.89 25.43
CA HIS A 48 4.12 3.93 24.55
C HIS A 48 3.11 4.59 23.61
N ALA A 49 2.38 5.61 24.06
CA ALA A 49 1.46 6.37 23.23
C ALA A 49 2.18 7.19 22.16
N GLU A 50 3.28 7.85 22.51
CA GLU A 50 4.13 8.60 21.58
C GLU A 50 4.77 7.68 20.55
N LEU A 51 5.28 6.51 20.97
CA LEU A 51 5.86 5.53 20.03
C LEU A 51 4.81 5.03 19.03
N ARG A 52 3.57 4.78 19.47
CA ARG A 52 2.47 4.39 18.56
C ARG A 52 2.17 5.49 17.56
N THR A 53 2.14 6.74 18.00
CA THR A 53 1.93 7.91 17.15
C THR A 53 2.99 7.99 16.05
N LEU A 54 4.27 7.91 16.43
CA LEU A 54 5.39 7.91 15.49
C LEU A 54 5.30 6.73 14.51
N GLU A 55 4.89 5.55 14.97
CA GLU A 55 4.75 4.36 14.11
C GLU A 55 3.63 4.52 13.08
N VAL A 56 2.47 5.06 13.45
CA VAL A 56 1.39 5.30 12.49
C VAL A 56 1.84 6.32 11.45
N GLU A 57 2.34 7.47 11.91
CA GLU A 57 2.73 8.57 11.02
C GLU A 57 3.85 8.15 10.06
N ALA A 58 4.83 7.38 10.54
CA ALA A 58 5.92 6.86 9.71
C ALA A 58 5.45 5.86 8.66
N LYS A 59 4.35 5.14 8.89
CA LYS A 59 3.84 4.12 7.97
C LYS A 59 2.87 4.68 6.93
N LEU A 60 2.46 5.93 7.09
CA LEU A 60 1.57 6.60 6.17
C LEU A 60 2.29 6.96 4.86
N TYR A 61 1.60 6.77 3.74
CA TYR A 61 1.95 7.38 2.46
C TYR A 61 1.12 8.64 2.32
N TRP A 62 1.77 9.80 2.46
CA TRP A 62 1.12 11.10 2.45
C TRP A 62 1.70 12.03 1.40
N ASP A 63 0.83 12.73 0.70
CA ASP A 63 1.14 13.78 -0.25
C ASP A 63 0.29 15.02 0.08
N SER A 64 0.83 16.24 -0.10
CA SER A 64 0.11 17.47 0.26
C SER A 64 -1.14 17.70 -0.59
N ASP A 65 -1.14 17.21 -1.83
CA ASP A 65 -2.17 17.51 -2.80
C ASP A 65 -3.16 16.35 -2.91
N LEU A 66 -2.67 15.11 -2.84
CA LEU A 66 -3.50 13.91 -2.92
C LEU A 66 -4.06 13.45 -1.56
N GLY A 67 -3.42 13.82 -0.45
CA GLY A 67 -3.67 13.24 0.86
C GLY A 67 -3.02 11.86 0.98
N VAL A 68 -3.76 10.88 1.50
CA VAL A 68 -3.26 9.49 1.56
C VAL A 68 -3.19 8.91 0.16
N TYR A 69 -2.08 8.26 -0.16
CA TYR A 69 -1.86 7.67 -1.48
C TYR A 69 -1.35 6.23 -1.41
N VAL A 70 -1.48 5.51 -2.51
CA VAL A 70 -0.89 4.19 -2.76
C VAL A 70 0.26 4.35 -3.77
N PRO A 71 1.45 3.79 -3.51
CA PRO A 71 2.51 3.75 -4.51
C PRO A 71 2.09 2.91 -5.72
N SER A 72 2.25 3.44 -6.93
CA SER A 72 1.92 2.72 -8.16
C SER A 72 2.75 1.45 -8.37
N SER A 73 3.94 1.39 -7.76
CA SER A 73 4.78 0.20 -7.72
C SER A 73 4.09 -1.03 -7.10
N TRP A 74 3.05 -0.84 -6.28
CA TRP A 74 2.23 -1.93 -5.75
C TRP A 74 1.44 -2.61 -6.87
N VAL A 75 0.86 -1.82 -7.78
CA VAL A 75 0.07 -2.30 -8.93
C VAL A 75 0.97 -3.12 -9.86
N SER A 76 2.05 -2.52 -10.36
CA SER A 76 2.98 -3.21 -11.27
C SER A 76 3.63 -4.45 -10.63
N SER A 77 3.99 -4.39 -9.35
CA SER A 77 4.54 -5.55 -8.64
C SER A 77 3.52 -6.68 -8.49
N SER A 78 2.25 -6.37 -8.24
CA SER A 78 1.19 -7.37 -8.07
C SER A 78 0.90 -8.11 -9.37
N ILE A 79 0.86 -7.40 -10.50
CA ILE A 79 0.66 -7.97 -11.84
C ILE A 79 1.85 -8.85 -12.21
N ALA A 80 3.07 -8.33 -12.06
CA ALA A 80 4.30 -9.06 -12.40
C ALA A 80 4.50 -10.33 -11.55
N GLN A 81 3.93 -10.39 -10.33
CA GLN A 81 4.00 -11.57 -9.46
C GLN A 81 3.20 -12.77 -10.00
N VAL A 82 2.11 -12.53 -10.73
CA VAL A 82 1.21 -13.60 -11.21
C VAL A 82 1.42 -13.95 -12.68
N ALA A 83 2.11 -13.08 -13.42
CA ALA A 83 2.30 -13.17 -14.87
C ALA A 83 2.80 -14.54 -15.35
N PHE A 84 3.93 -15.01 -14.82
CA PHE A 84 4.50 -16.28 -15.25
C PHE A 84 3.59 -17.47 -14.98
N LYS A 85 2.83 -17.43 -13.88
CA LYS A 85 1.93 -18.52 -13.52
C LYS A 85 0.81 -18.66 -14.55
N LEU A 86 0.19 -17.53 -14.93
CA LEU A 86 -1.02 -17.48 -15.74
C LEU A 86 -0.74 -17.43 -17.24
N GLU A 87 0.16 -16.56 -17.68
CA GLU A 87 0.38 -16.25 -19.10
C GLU A 87 1.76 -16.72 -19.60
N LYS A 88 2.57 -17.33 -18.74
CA LYS A 88 3.96 -17.77 -19.04
C LYS A 88 4.90 -16.65 -19.49
N ILE A 89 4.53 -15.39 -19.26
CA ILE A 89 5.37 -14.21 -19.51
C ILE A 89 6.30 -14.00 -18.30
N SER A 90 7.57 -13.73 -18.55
CA SER A 90 8.54 -13.54 -17.47
C SER A 90 8.26 -12.26 -16.69
N LYS A 91 8.71 -12.22 -15.42
CA LYS A 91 8.62 -11.01 -14.60
C LYS A 91 9.40 -9.83 -15.19
N ALA A 92 10.48 -10.12 -15.93
CA ALA A 92 11.30 -9.10 -16.57
C ALA A 92 10.54 -8.45 -17.74
N ASP A 93 9.90 -9.28 -18.58
CA ASP A 93 9.14 -8.78 -19.74
C ASP A 93 7.97 -7.92 -19.28
N ILE A 94 7.19 -8.35 -18.29
CA ILE A 94 6.08 -7.53 -17.74
C ILE A 94 6.57 -6.21 -17.17
N ARG A 95 7.72 -6.18 -16.48
CA ARG A 95 8.28 -4.92 -15.97
C ARG A 95 8.79 -3.99 -17.08
N GLY A 96 9.14 -4.55 -18.23
CA GLY A 96 9.56 -3.80 -19.41
C GLY A 96 8.41 -3.50 -20.38
N SER A 97 7.20 -3.98 -20.11
CA SER A 97 6.05 -3.83 -21.02
C SER A 97 4.78 -3.35 -20.36
N VAL A 98 4.71 -3.20 -19.03
CA VAL A 98 3.55 -2.71 -18.30
C VAL A 98 3.98 -1.61 -17.33
N PHE A 99 3.45 -0.41 -17.52
CA PHE A 99 3.87 0.80 -16.81
C PHE A 99 2.67 1.53 -16.24
N THR A 100 2.77 1.97 -14.99
CA THR A 100 1.78 2.88 -14.38
C THR A 100 2.09 4.32 -14.79
N THR A 101 1.06 5.10 -15.14
CA THR A 101 1.18 6.49 -15.62
C THR A 101 1.60 7.47 -14.54
N GLU A 102 1.29 7.19 -13.27
CA GLU A 102 1.68 8.00 -12.12
C GLU A 102 2.54 7.22 -11.10
N ASN A 103 3.22 7.96 -10.22
CA ASN A 103 3.99 7.39 -9.11
C ASN A 103 3.16 7.25 -7.81
N LYS A 104 2.18 8.15 -7.62
CA LYS A 104 1.34 8.24 -6.43
C LYS A 104 -0.12 8.19 -6.87
N ILE A 105 -0.85 7.20 -6.40
CA ILE A 105 -2.25 7.01 -6.74
C ILE A 105 -3.09 7.45 -5.53
N LYS A 106 -4.01 8.40 -5.72
CA LYS A 106 -4.86 8.88 -4.64
C LYS A 106 -5.69 7.73 -4.04
N LEU A 107 -5.67 7.59 -2.72
CA LEU A 107 -6.50 6.61 -2.01
C LEU A 107 -7.82 7.26 -1.61
N ASN A 108 -8.93 6.70 -2.06
CA ASN A 108 -10.25 7.01 -1.52
C ASN A 108 -10.55 6.02 -0.40
N TYR A 109 -11.17 6.49 0.67
CA TYR A 109 -11.51 5.67 1.84
C TYR A 109 -12.63 6.32 2.66
N GLN A 110 -13.28 5.51 3.48
CA GLN A 110 -14.31 5.96 4.40
C GLN A 110 -13.73 6.96 5.41
N GLY A 111 -14.36 8.14 5.52
CA GLY A 111 -13.91 9.21 6.41
C GLY A 111 -12.79 10.09 5.82
N SER A 112 -12.50 9.96 4.52
CA SER A 112 -11.48 10.78 3.86
C SER A 112 -11.77 12.29 3.89
N GLU A 113 -13.04 12.69 3.98
CA GLU A 113 -13.46 14.08 4.15
C GLU A 113 -13.03 14.72 5.48
N LEU A 114 -12.73 13.88 6.48
CA LEU A 114 -12.26 14.32 7.80
C LEU A 114 -10.73 14.50 7.84
N VAL A 115 -10.01 14.10 6.79
CA VAL A 115 -8.56 14.05 6.77
C VAL A 115 -8.00 15.15 5.86
N LYS A 116 -7.39 16.16 6.47
CA LYS A 116 -6.73 17.28 5.77
C LYS A 116 -5.23 17.30 5.99
N ALA A 117 -4.76 16.68 7.07
CA ALA A 117 -3.35 16.52 7.39
C ALA A 117 -3.09 15.16 8.04
N PRO A 118 -1.83 14.68 8.10
CA PRO A 118 -1.48 13.44 8.80
C PRO A 118 -1.95 13.42 10.27
N ALA A 119 -1.99 14.59 10.90
CA ALA A 119 -2.45 14.74 12.29
C ALA A 119 -3.90 14.29 12.50
N ASP A 120 -4.77 14.38 11.49
CA ASP A 120 -6.17 13.96 11.59
C ASP A 120 -6.30 12.43 11.64
N ILE A 121 -5.38 11.72 10.99
CA ILE A 121 -5.25 10.26 11.10
C ILE A 121 -4.72 9.91 12.49
N ILE A 122 -3.62 10.54 12.91
CA ILE A 122 -2.95 10.27 14.20
C ILE A 122 -3.88 10.49 15.41
N LYS A 123 -4.80 11.46 15.34
CA LYS A 123 -5.70 11.77 16.46
C LYS A 123 -6.96 10.90 16.46
N ASN A 124 -7.20 10.13 15.40
CA ASN A 124 -8.41 9.34 15.25
C ASN A 124 -8.08 7.84 15.27
N SER A 125 -8.47 7.18 16.36
CA SER A 125 -8.25 5.74 16.56
C SER A 125 -8.91 4.84 15.52
N ASP A 126 -9.92 5.32 14.78
CA ASP A 126 -10.59 4.54 13.75
C ASP A 126 -9.69 4.23 12.55
N PHE A 127 -8.64 5.05 12.35
CA PHE A 127 -7.61 4.82 11.34
C PHE A 127 -6.43 4.00 11.86
N HIS A 128 -6.51 3.44 13.06
CA HIS A 128 -5.41 2.71 13.68
C HIS A 128 -5.76 1.27 13.98
N ILE A 129 -4.75 0.40 13.89
CA ILE A 129 -4.80 -0.93 14.45
C ILE A 129 -3.50 -1.25 15.17
N LEU A 130 -3.62 -1.94 16.31
CA LEU A 130 -2.49 -2.49 17.05
C LEU A 130 -2.34 -3.97 16.73
N MET A 131 -1.13 -4.38 16.38
CA MET A 131 -0.80 -5.77 16.09
C MET A 131 0.38 -6.23 16.95
N ASN A 132 0.24 -7.41 17.54
CA ASN A 132 1.30 -8.05 18.33
C ASN A 132 2.20 -8.90 17.42
N LEU A 133 3.29 -8.30 16.96
CA LEU A 133 4.20 -8.90 15.99
C LEU A 133 5.39 -9.57 16.67
N LYS A 134 5.83 -10.70 16.11
CA LYS A 134 7.05 -11.37 16.57
C LYS A 134 8.28 -10.59 16.07
N GLN A 135 9.17 -10.22 16.99
CA GLN A 135 10.46 -9.60 16.69
C GLN A 135 11.57 -10.38 17.43
N GLY A 136 12.30 -11.23 16.70
CA GLY A 136 13.21 -12.18 17.33
C GLY A 136 12.45 -13.17 18.22
N GLN A 137 12.83 -13.23 19.50
CA GLN A 137 12.20 -14.10 20.51
C GLN A 137 11.04 -13.44 21.27
N VAL A 138 10.81 -12.14 21.11
CA VAL A 138 9.77 -11.39 21.83
C VAL A 138 8.62 -10.98 20.92
N ARG A 139 7.48 -10.62 21.51
CA ARG A 139 6.38 -9.96 20.80
C ARG A 139 6.36 -8.48 21.14
N VAL A 140 6.13 -7.65 20.14
CA VAL A 140 6.06 -6.20 20.27
C VAL A 140 4.74 -5.72 19.68
N ALA A 141 4.01 -4.89 20.43
CA ALA A 141 2.82 -4.21 19.93
C ALA A 141 3.26 -3.11 18.94
N LYS A 142 2.72 -3.15 17.73
CA LYS A 142 3.01 -2.20 16.65
C LYS A 142 1.73 -1.57 16.15
N ALA A 143 1.73 -0.24 16.03
CA ALA A 143 0.58 0.50 15.50
C ALA A 143 0.71 0.70 13.99
N PHE A 144 -0.40 0.57 13.26
CA PHE A 144 -0.44 0.75 11.81
C PHE A 144 -1.63 1.61 11.39
N PRO A 145 -1.46 2.45 10.35
CA PRO A 145 -2.59 3.09 9.69
C PRO A 145 -3.40 2.04 8.90
N ILE A 146 -4.72 2.04 9.12
CA ILE A 146 -5.69 1.13 8.49
C ILE A 146 -6.83 1.92 7.86
N PHE A 147 -7.24 1.54 6.66
CA PHE A 147 -8.28 2.22 5.89
C PHE A 147 -9.38 1.25 5.48
N LYS A 148 -10.63 1.65 5.70
CA LYS A 148 -11.87 0.92 5.36
C LYS A 148 -12.63 1.69 4.28
N GLY A 149 -13.57 1.02 3.62
CA GLY A 149 -14.25 1.53 2.42
C GLY A 149 -13.29 2.00 1.32
N TRP A 150 -12.13 1.35 1.16
CA TRP A 150 -11.06 1.88 0.33
C TRP A 150 -11.19 1.54 -1.16
N SER A 151 -10.75 2.46 -2.00
CA SER A 151 -10.60 2.25 -3.45
C SER A 151 -9.54 3.19 -4.01
N PHE A 152 -8.98 2.84 -5.18
CA PHE A 152 -8.16 3.75 -5.96
C PHE A 152 -8.26 3.40 -7.45
N GLU A 153 -7.98 4.39 -8.28
CA GLU A 153 -8.06 4.29 -9.74
C GLU A 153 -6.74 4.75 -10.35
N THR A 154 -6.26 4.04 -11.35
CA THR A 154 -4.97 4.27 -12.01
C THR A 154 -5.07 3.88 -13.48
N GLU A 155 -4.24 4.50 -14.31
CA GLU A 155 -4.04 4.08 -15.69
C GLU A 155 -2.72 3.31 -15.81
N ILE A 156 -2.74 2.28 -16.65
CA ILE A 156 -1.53 1.57 -17.03
C ILE A 156 -1.38 1.53 -18.54
N GLU A 157 -0.16 1.80 -18.97
CA GLU A 157 0.30 1.62 -20.33
C GLU A 157 0.87 0.20 -20.48
N TYR A 158 0.65 -0.41 -21.65
CA TYR A 158 1.23 -1.71 -21.97
C TYR A 158 1.60 -1.87 -23.44
N ASP A 159 2.62 -2.68 -23.70
CA ASP A 159 3.02 -3.08 -25.06
C ASP A 159 2.19 -4.30 -25.53
N ASP A 160 1.33 -4.04 -26.52
CA ASP A 160 0.42 -5.04 -27.10
C ASP A 160 1.10 -6.17 -27.88
N SER A 161 2.41 -6.08 -28.11
CA SER A 161 3.21 -7.18 -28.67
C SER A 161 3.70 -8.17 -27.63
N ILE A 162 3.71 -7.79 -26.34
CA ILE A 162 4.16 -8.64 -25.24
C ILE A 162 2.97 -9.25 -24.51
N ILE A 163 1.90 -8.47 -24.31
CA ILE A 163 0.69 -8.93 -23.63
C ILE A 163 -0.55 -8.32 -24.28
N ASP A 164 -1.50 -9.17 -24.66
CA ASP A 164 -2.80 -8.73 -25.18
C ASP A 164 -3.71 -8.22 -24.04
N PRO A 165 -4.71 -7.36 -24.34
CA PRO A 165 -5.60 -6.77 -23.34
C PRO A 165 -6.32 -7.80 -22.46
N ASP A 166 -6.78 -8.92 -23.03
CA ASP A 166 -7.54 -9.92 -22.27
C ASP A 166 -6.63 -10.64 -21.27
N SER A 167 -5.40 -10.97 -21.69
CA SER A 167 -4.37 -11.52 -20.80
C SER A 167 -4.01 -10.56 -19.68
N LEU A 168 -3.81 -9.27 -20.00
CA LEU A 168 -3.51 -8.26 -18.99
C LEU A 168 -4.67 -8.10 -17.99
N GLU A 169 -5.91 -8.06 -18.46
CA GLU A 169 -7.11 -8.01 -17.62
C GLU A 169 -7.19 -9.23 -16.68
N ARG A 170 -6.91 -10.44 -17.18
CA ARG A 170 -6.84 -11.66 -16.35
C ARG A 170 -5.76 -11.54 -15.27
N LEU A 171 -4.57 -11.04 -15.61
CA LEU A 171 -3.50 -10.81 -14.63
C LEU A 171 -3.93 -9.83 -13.55
N ILE A 172 -4.51 -8.69 -13.91
CA ILE A 172 -4.98 -7.65 -13.00
C ILE A 172 -6.01 -8.21 -12.01
N LYS A 173 -7.04 -8.87 -12.54
CA LYS A 173 -8.11 -9.46 -11.70
C LYS A 173 -7.58 -10.55 -10.79
N HIS A 174 -6.65 -11.38 -11.26
CA HIS A 174 -6.04 -12.43 -10.44
C HIS A 174 -5.12 -11.85 -9.36
N ALA A 175 -4.32 -10.84 -9.70
CA ALA A 175 -3.46 -10.13 -8.76
C ALA A 175 -4.29 -9.46 -7.65
N ALA A 176 -5.36 -8.75 -7.99
CA ALA A 176 -6.26 -8.14 -7.00
C ALA A 176 -6.80 -9.17 -6.00
N LYS A 177 -7.29 -10.30 -6.54
CA LYS A 177 -7.96 -11.35 -5.75
C LYS A 177 -7.01 -12.16 -4.85
N TYR A 178 -5.84 -12.53 -5.37
CA TYR A 178 -4.95 -13.51 -4.74
C TYR A 178 -3.64 -12.93 -4.23
N VAL A 179 -3.19 -11.79 -4.76
CA VAL A 179 -2.01 -11.07 -4.26
C VAL A 179 -2.44 -9.98 -3.29
N GLY A 180 -3.35 -9.08 -3.69
CA GLY A 180 -3.82 -7.94 -2.88
C GLY A 180 -2.80 -6.79 -2.76
N MET A 181 -3.19 -5.71 -2.08
CA MET A 181 -2.44 -4.45 -1.91
C MET A 181 -1.99 -4.21 -0.46
N GLY A 182 -0.97 -3.39 -0.24
CA GLY A 182 -0.48 -3.08 1.11
C GLY A 182 0.22 -4.24 1.82
N ASP A 183 0.14 -4.25 3.15
CA ASP A 183 0.89 -5.17 3.99
C ASP A 183 0.00 -6.16 4.77
N PHE A 184 0.61 -7.21 5.33
CA PHE A 184 -0.08 -8.28 6.08
C PHE A 184 -1.21 -8.97 5.30
N ARG A 185 -1.02 -9.07 3.98
CA ARG A 185 -1.84 -9.87 3.06
C ARG A 185 -1.70 -11.36 3.41
N PRO A 186 -2.78 -12.18 3.34
CA PRO A 186 -4.10 -11.87 2.80
C PRO A 186 -5.10 -11.33 3.84
N THR A 187 -4.72 -11.18 5.11
CA THR A 187 -5.62 -10.70 6.17
C THR A 187 -6.13 -9.29 5.89
N TYR A 188 -5.30 -8.47 5.26
CA TYR A 188 -5.61 -7.10 4.84
C TYR A 188 -5.32 -6.91 3.34
N GLY A 189 -5.91 -5.88 2.74
CA GLY A 189 -5.62 -5.43 1.38
C GLY A 189 -6.07 -6.33 0.22
N ARG A 190 -6.89 -7.35 0.47
CA ARG A 190 -7.63 -8.04 -0.59
C ARG A 190 -8.62 -7.09 -1.25
N CYS A 191 -8.74 -7.21 -2.56
CA CYS A 191 -9.57 -6.34 -3.38
C CYS A 191 -10.11 -7.08 -4.61
N THR A 192 -11.05 -6.42 -5.29
CA THR A 192 -11.42 -6.69 -6.68
C THR A 192 -10.80 -5.64 -7.59
N ALA A 193 -10.73 -5.95 -8.89
CA ALA A 193 -10.32 -4.99 -9.90
C ALA A 193 -11.31 -4.99 -11.07
N GLU A 194 -11.66 -3.79 -11.53
CA GLU A 194 -12.44 -3.52 -12.74
C GLU A 194 -11.51 -2.85 -13.75
N VAL A 195 -11.57 -3.31 -15.00
CA VAL A 195 -10.73 -2.81 -16.09
C VAL A 195 -11.62 -2.10 -17.10
N THR A 196 -11.23 -0.89 -17.49
CA THR A 196 -11.88 -0.09 -18.53
C THR A 196 -10.91 0.06 -19.69
N HIS A 197 -11.33 -0.39 -20.87
CA HIS A 197 -10.59 -0.21 -22.10
C HIS A 197 -10.80 1.24 -22.57
N VAL A 198 -9.71 2.01 -22.66
CA VAL A 198 -9.70 3.42 -23.06
C VAL A 198 -9.69 3.55 -24.57
#